data_AF-A0A964HF32-F1
#
_entry.id   AF-A0A964HF32-F1
#
_cell.length_a   1.000
_cell.length_b   1.000
_cell.length_c   1.000
_cell.angle_alpha   90.00
_cell.angle_beta   90.00
_cell.angle_gamma   90.00
#
_symmetry.space_group_name_H-M   'P 1'
#
loop_
_entity.id
_entity.type
_entity.pdbx_description
1 polymer ?
#
loop_
_entity_poly.entity_id
_entity_poly.type
_entity_poly.pdbx_seq_one_letter_code
_entity_poly.pdbx_strand_id
1 'polypeptide(L)'
;MTMIRVFFDTEFTDLVIDPKLISIGLVDETGERTFYAELSDTWRLNDVGDFARVTVVPQLEGGTTLVSMRELGERLTAWLEAFGEPVKLATDSLTWDWSWVQEIFFEHGAWPGNVDGKPLLLTVNYINDYDAFLHAVESGFSAGLRRHHALDDAKANRLGWIAGGGDVATNLEETEQERSDSGGLTVQRVFFDTEFTNLYFNARLISIGLASEDGSREFYAELSDTYQVAACSDFVKESVLPLLQGGEARVTLRELTRHLGLWLETFGGPVKLATDSDGWDWRWLSRIFATPSTWPRNLDSRPLLLDTTVAFQAAVQKAFADGLRSHHALDDAKANRLGWIACGGDVATILRDAGK
;
A
#
# COMPACT_ATOMS: atom_id res chain seq x y z
N MET A 1 -14.28 -15.32 -17.63
CA MET A 1 -13.24 -16.11 -16.95
C MET A 1 -13.43 -15.89 -15.47
N THR A 2 -13.42 -16.96 -14.67
CA THR A 2 -13.48 -16.88 -13.21
C THR A 2 -12.10 -16.46 -12.69
N MET A 3 -12.07 -15.46 -11.81
CA MET A 3 -10.85 -15.02 -11.15
C MET A 3 -10.56 -15.94 -9.97
N ILE A 4 -9.37 -16.54 -9.94
CA ILE A 4 -8.90 -17.40 -8.85
C ILE A 4 -8.40 -16.51 -7.72
N ARG A 5 -8.82 -16.80 -6.48
CA ARG A 5 -8.27 -16.14 -5.29
C ARG A 5 -7.17 -17.00 -4.69
N VAL A 6 -6.06 -16.38 -4.35
CA VAL A 6 -4.94 -17.03 -3.67
C VAL A 6 -4.61 -16.23 -2.42
N PHE A 7 -4.73 -16.86 -1.27
CA PHE A 7 -4.42 -16.28 0.02
C PHE A 7 -2.94 -16.45 0.29
N PHE A 8 -2.29 -15.40 0.76
CA PHE A 8 -0.88 -15.46 1.12
C PHE A 8 -0.60 -14.71 2.42
N ASP A 9 0.52 -15.07 3.02
CA ASP A 9 1.09 -14.45 4.20
C ASP A 9 2.62 -14.57 4.13
N THR A 10 3.33 -13.70 4.85
CA THR A 10 4.80 -13.71 4.90
C THR A 10 5.32 -13.59 6.32
N GLU A 11 6.47 -14.22 6.55
CA GLU A 11 7.23 -14.02 7.78
C GLU A 11 8.54 -13.32 7.50
N PHE A 12 8.96 -12.43 8.40
CA PHE A 12 10.16 -11.61 8.22
C PHE A 12 10.87 -11.32 9.55
N THR A 13 12.10 -10.81 9.48
CA THR A 13 13.02 -10.80 10.62
C THR A 13 12.59 -9.95 11.83
N ASP A 14 11.94 -8.81 11.61
CA ASP A 14 11.44 -7.92 12.68
C ASP A 14 10.56 -6.79 12.11
N LEU A 15 9.80 -6.08 12.95
CA LEU A 15 9.04 -4.89 12.56
C LEU A 15 9.91 -3.62 12.62
N VAL A 16 11.01 -3.61 11.85
CA VAL A 16 12.02 -2.53 11.83
C VAL A 16 12.08 -1.81 10.48
N ILE A 17 13.03 -0.88 10.32
CA ILE A 17 13.20 -0.09 9.10
C ILE A 17 13.69 -0.94 7.91
N ASP A 18 14.28 -2.10 8.17
CA ASP A 18 14.88 -3.01 7.17
C ASP A 18 14.63 -4.50 7.52
N PRO A 19 13.37 -4.96 7.64
CA PRO A 19 13.06 -6.38 7.70
C PRO A 19 13.63 -7.12 6.49
N LYS A 20 13.84 -8.42 6.68
CA LYS A 20 14.24 -9.36 5.64
C LYS A 20 13.23 -10.50 5.60
N LEU A 21 12.76 -10.84 4.41
CA LEU A 21 11.82 -11.95 4.21
C LEU A 21 12.44 -13.27 4.69
N ILE A 22 11.72 -14.01 5.52
CA ILE A 22 12.09 -15.34 6.02
C ILE A 22 11.36 -16.42 5.23
N SER A 23 10.04 -16.31 5.06
CA SER A 23 9.23 -17.29 4.33
C SER A 23 7.97 -16.67 3.74
N ILE A 24 7.38 -17.37 2.76
CA ILE A 24 6.10 -17.02 2.16
C ILE A 24 5.27 -18.29 1.98
N GLY A 25 3.97 -18.20 2.28
CA GLY A 25 3.02 -19.27 2.10
C GLY A 25 1.81 -18.81 1.31
N LEU A 26 1.33 -19.65 0.41
CA LEU A 26 0.15 -19.38 -0.41
C LEU A 26 -0.78 -20.59 -0.47
N VAL A 27 -2.08 -20.33 -0.54
CA VAL A 27 -3.12 -21.34 -0.73
C VAL A 27 -4.24 -20.79 -1.61
N ASP A 28 -4.70 -21.58 -2.57
CA ASP A 28 -5.80 -21.18 -3.44
C ASP A 28 -7.16 -21.24 -2.74
N GLU A 29 -8.18 -20.63 -3.34
CA GLU A 29 -9.53 -20.56 -2.74
C GLU A 29 -10.17 -21.93 -2.49
N THR A 30 -9.79 -22.97 -3.24
CA THR A 30 -10.26 -24.34 -3.01
C THR A 30 -9.54 -25.03 -1.85
N GLY A 31 -8.31 -24.60 -1.56
CA GLY A 31 -7.43 -25.21 -0.57
C GLY A 31 -6.66 -26.43 -1.10
N GLU A 32 -6.82 -26.77 -2.37
CA GLU A 32 -6.18 -27.92 -3.00
C GLU A 32 -4.75 -27.64 -3.44
N ARG A 33 -4.44 -26.38 -3.79
CA ARG A 33 -3.10 -25.97 -4.23
C ARG A 33 -2.45 -25.10 -3.18
N THR A 34 -1.29 -25.52 -2.71
CA THR A 34 -0.47 -24.75 -1.79
C THR A 34 0.91 -24.51 -2.37
N PHE A 35 1.52 -23.40 -1.95
CA PHE A 35 2.92 -23.08 -2.19
C PHE A 35 3.54 -22.64 -0.86
N TYR A 36 4.76 -23.09 -0.58
CA TYR A 36 5.51 -22.65 0.59
C TYR A 36 7.00 -22.67 0.30
N ALA A 37 7.67 -21.61 0.72
CA ALA A 37 9.11 -21.44 0.51
C ALA A 37 9.74 -20.65 1.66
N GLU A 38 10.99 -20.98 1.95
CA GLU A 38 11.82 -20.35 2.97
C GLU A 38 13.09 -19.80 2.33
N LEU A 39 13.51 -18.60 2.70
CA LEU A 39 14.63 -17.93 2.08
C LEU A 39 15.94 -18.31 2.77
N SER A 40 16.95 -18.62 1.95
CA SER A 40 18.30 -19.00 2.39
C SER A 40 19.32 -17.87 2.36
N ASP A 41 19.06 -16.80 1.62
CA ASP A 41 20.04 -15.78 1.24
C ASP A 41 19.62 -14.35 1.58
N THR A 42 18.40 -14.13 2.04
CA THR A 42 17.87 -12.80 2.41
C THR A 42 18.16 -12.42 3.86
N TRP A 43 18.28 -13.38 4.77
CA TRP A 43 18.41 -13.15 6.22
C TRP A 43 19.45 -14.04 6.89
N ARG A 44 19.89 -13.61 8.08
CA ARG A 44 20.73 -14.37 9.00
C ARG A 44 20.13 -14.34 10.39
N LEU A 45 20.45 -15.32 11.22
CA LEU A 45 19.95 -15.38 12.59
C LEU A 45 20.26 -14.12 13.43
N ASN A 46 21.31 -13.37 13.10
CA ASN A 46 21.63 -12.10 13.78
C ASN A 46 20.72 -10.94 13.38
N ASP A 47 19.98 -11.06 12.28
CA ASP A 47 19.01 -10.06 11.81
C ASP A 47 17.65 -10.22 12.51
N VAL A 48 17.40 -11.39 13.13
CA VAL A 48 16.09 -11.78 13.65
C VAL A 48 15.86 -11.19 15.05
N GLY A 49 14.78 -10.43 15.19
CA GLY A 49 14.31 -9.88 16.46
C GLY A 49 13.85 -10.96 17.44
N ASP A 50 13.67 -10.59 18.71
CA ASP A 50 13.36 -11.53 19.80
C ASP A 50 12.08 -12.33 19.53
N PHE A 51 11.05 -11.68 19.00
CA PHE A 51 9.78 -12.32 18.68
C PHE A 51 9.93 -13.38 17.59
N ALA A 52 10.42 -12.99 16.41
CA ALA A 52 10.58 -13.91 15.29
C ALA A 52 11.54 -15.05 15.61
N ARG A 53 12.57 -14.81 16.44
CA ARG A 53 13.52 -15.84 16.88
C ARG A 53 12.86 -16.95 17.70
N VAL A 54 11.86 -16.61 18.51
CA VAL A 54 11.16 -17.56 19.39
C VAL A 54 9.94 -18.16 18.72
N THR A 55 9.27 -17.38 17.88
CA THR A 55 7.95 -17.75 17.36
C THR A 55 8.02 -18.21 15.91
N VAL A 56 8.78 -17.55 15.03
CA VAL A 56 8.81 -17.85 13.59
C VAL A 56 9.87 -18.90 13.26
N VAL A 57 11.13 -18.62 13.61
CA VAL A 57 12.29 -19.44 13.23
C VAL A 57 12.14 -20.93 13.62
N PRO A 58 11.60 -21.29 14.80
CA PRO A 58 11.42 -22.69 15.16
C PRO A 58 10.39 -23.46 14.32
N GLN A 59 9.57 -22.76 13.54
CA GLN A 59 8.52 -23.36 12.71
C GLN A 59 8.97 -23.68 11.28
N LEU A 60 10.15 -23.20 10.89
CA LEU A 60 10.74 -23.42 9.58
C LEU A 60 11.02 -24.92 9.36
N GLU A 61 10.65 -25.41 8.18
CA GLU A 61 10.73 -26.80 7.74
C GLU A 61 12.08 -27.13 7.11
N GLY A 62 12.71 -26.15 6.45
CA GLY A 62 13.97 -26.31 5.72
C GLY A 62 13.93 -27.37 4.61
N GLY A 63 15.09 -27.95 4.31
CA GLY A 63 15.18 -29.01 3.30
C GLY A 63 14.80 -28.52 1.91
N THR A 64 13.72 -29.06 1.33
CA THR A 64 13.28 -28.74 -0.05
C THR A 64 12.51 -27.42 -0.15
N THR A 65 12.04 -26.87 0.97
CA THR A 65 11.35 -25.56 1.01
C THR A 65 12.36 -24.42 0.95
N LEU A 66 13.62 -24.67 1.31
CA LEU A 66 14.68 -23.69 1.35
C LEU A 66 15.16 -23.34 -0.07
N VAL A 67 15.06 -22.06 -0.42
CA VAL A 67 15.37 -21.52 -1.76
C VAL A 67 16.09 -20.18 -1.67
N SER A 68 16.72 -19.76 -2.76
CA SER A 68 17.21 -18.38 -2.91
C SER A 68 16.08 -17.42 -3.29
N MET A 69 16.23 -16.11 -3.08
CA MET A 69 15.23 -15.11 -3.52
C MET A 69 14.93 -15.21 -5.02
N ARG A 70 15.97 -15.43 -5.83
CA ARG A 70 15.83 -15.66 -7.27
C ARG A 70 15.01 -16.91 -7.58
N GLU A 71 15.33 -18.04 -6.93
CA GLU A 71 14.59 -19.29 -7.13
C GLU A 71 13.15 -19.17 -6.66
N LEU A 72 12.88 -18.42 -5.59
CA LEU A 72 11.53 -18.10 -5.14
C LEU A 72 10.73 -17.40 -6.23
N GLY A 73 11.29 -16.34 -6.83
CA GLY A 73 10.65 -15.62 -7.94
C GLY A 73 10.32 -16.52 -9.14
N GLU A 74 11.27 -17.37 -9.54
CA GLU A 74 11.08 -18.34 -10.63
C GLU A 74 9.96 -19.35 -10.31
N ARG A 75 9.99 -19.96 -9.11
CA ARG A 75 9.02 -21.00 -8.70
C ARG A 75 7.63 -20.43 -8.45
N LEU A 76 7.53 -19.26 -7.82
CA LEU A 76 6.25 -18.62 -7.52
C LEU A 76 5.56 -18.16 -8.80
N THR A 77 6.31 -17.56 -9.73
CA THR A 77 5.80 -17.18 -11.05
C THR A 77 5.24 -18.39 -11.78
N ALA A 78 6.02 -19.47 -11.89
CA ALA A 78 5.57 -20.69 -12.55
C ALA A 78 4.32 -21.31 -11.88
N TRP A 79 4.24 -21.26 -10.55
CA TRP A 79 3.09 -21.77 -9.80
C TRP A 79 1.82 -20.94 -10.04
N LEU A 80 1.94 -19.61 -10.07
CA LEU A 80 0.81 -18.70 -10.35
C LEU A 80 0.34 -18.79 -11.81
N GLU A 81 1.26 -18.88 -12.76
CA GLU A 81 0.93 -19.01 -14.18
C GLU A 81 0.27 -20.36 -14.50
N ALA A 82 0.58 -21.41 -13.73
CA ALA A 82 0.01 -22.75 -13.89
C ALA A 82 -1.50 -22.86 -13.53
N PHE A 83 -2.11 -21.80 -12.98
CA PHE A 83 -3.57 -21.73 -12.91
C PHE A 83 -4.15 -21.61 -14.33
N GLY A 84 -3.60 -20.72 -15.17
CA GLY A 84 -4.10 -20.47 -16.52
C GLY A 84 -5.30 -19.50 -16.58
N GLU A 85 -5.90 -19.17 -15.44
CA GLU A 85 -6.87 -18.09 -15.27
C GLU A 85 -6.25 -16.87 -14.56
N PRO A 86 -6.92 -15.69 -14.59
CA PRO A 86 -6.55 -14.55 -13.78
C PRO A 86 -6.54 -14.88 -12.28
N VAL A 87 -5.48 -14.52 -11.57
CA VAL A 87 -5.26 -14.74 -10.14
C VAL A 87 -5.29 -13.41 -9.41
N LYS A 88 -6.00 -13.36 -8.28
CA LYS A 88 -5.98 -12.25 -7.33
C LYS A 88 -5.41 -12.72 -6.00
N LEU A 89 -4.29 -12.12 -5.61
CA LEU A 89 -3.65 -12.39 -4.33
C LEU A 89 -4.42 -11.71 -3.20
N ALA A 90 -4.56 -12.37 -2.05
CA ALA A 90 -5.30 -11.89 -0.90
C ALA A 90 -4.45 -11.97 0.37
N THR A 91 -4.42 -10.89 1.16
CA THR A 91 -3.65 -10.78 2.41
C THR A 91 -4.44 -9.95 3.42
N ASP A 92 -4.24 -10.19 4.71
CA ASP A 92 -4.75 -9.36 5.80
C ASP A 92 -3.88 -8.13 6.10
N SER A 93 -2.71 -8.00 5.47
CA SER A 93 -1.81 -6.84 5.66
C SER A 93 -1.10 -6.38 4.36
N LEU A 94 -1.57 -5.25 3.82
CA LEU A 94 -0.86 -4.56 2.72
C LEU A 94 0.50 -4.02 3.16
N THR A 95 0.55 -3.48 4.37
CA THR A 95 1.73 -2.77 4.89
C THR A 95 2.94 -3.69 5.04
N TRP A 96 2.69 -4.97 5.34
CA TRP A 96 3.76 -5.92 5.65
C TRP A 96 3.97 -6.94 4.53
N ASP A 97 2.92 -7.64 4.08
CA ASP A 97 3.12 -8.80 3.19
C ASP A 97 3.16 -8.43 1.71
N TRP A 98 2.32 -7.49 1.27
CA TRP A 98 2.21 -7.15 -0.15
C TRP A 98 3.53 -6.64 -0.74
N SER A 99 4.28 -5.89 0.04
CA SER A 99 5.59 -5.37 -0.37
C SER A 99 6.59 -6.47 -0.74
N TRP A 100 6.53 -7.62 -0.09
CA TRP A 100 7.38 -8.76 -0.40
C TRP A 100 7.00 -9.42 -1.72
N VAL A 101 5.72 -9.49 -2.06
CA VAL A 101 5.27 -9.98 -3.38
C VAL A 101 5.85 -9.09 -4.49
N GLN A 102 5.82 -7.78 -4.28
CA GLN A 102 6.41 -6.82 -5.23
C GLN A 102 7.92 -7.01 -5.37
N GLU A 103 8.63 -7.19 -4.25
CA GLU A 103 10.07 -7.43 -4.25
C GLU A 103 10.45 -8.76 -4.95
N ILE A 104 9.73 -9.84 -4.67
CA ILE A 104 9.96 -11.16 -5.28
C ILE A 104 9.89 -11.08 -6.81
N PHE A 105 8.82 -10.47 -7.36
CA PHE A 105 8.66 -10.37 -8.82
C PHE A 105 9.57 -9.32 -9.44
N PHE A 106 9.93 -8.29 -8.69
CA PHE A 106 10.93 -7.35 -9.16
C PHE A 106 12.32 -8.01 -9.30
N GLU A 107 12.81 -8.71 -8.27
CA GLU A 107 14.10 -9.41 -8.29
C GLU A 107 14.12 -10.52 -9.34
N HIS A 108 12.96 -11.14 -9.61
CA HIS A 108 12.79 -12.06 -10.73
C HIS A 108 12.92 -11.39 -12.10
N GLY A 109 12.57 -10.10 -12.18
CA GLY A 109 12.62 -9.29 -13.40
C GLY A 109 11.33 -9.30 -14.23
N ALA A 110 10.25 -9.89 -13.72
CA ALA A 110 8.96 -9.95 -14.42
C ALA A 110 7.78 -10.14 -13.46
N TRP A 111 6.67 -9.43 -13.74
CA TRP A 111 5.38 -9.66 -13.10
C TRP A 111 4.60 -10.75 -13.85
N PRO A 112 4.03 -11.77 -13.16
CA PRO A 112 3.29 -12.83 -13.84
C PRO A 112 2.06 -12.27 -14.58
N GLY A 113 1.90 -12.64 -15.86
CA GLY A 113 0.91 -12.01 -16.74
C GLY A 113 -0.56 -12.25 -16.36
N ASN A 114 -0.83 -13.27 -15.54
CA ASN A 114 -2.17 -13.60 -15.07
C ASN A 114 -2.45 -13.10 -13.64
N VAL A 115 -1.53 -12.41 -12.97
CA VAL A 115 -1.70 -11.95 -11.58
C VAL A 115 -2.12 -10.49 -11.54
N ASP A 116 -3.22 -10.20 -10.84
CA ASP A 116 -3.67 -8.84 -10.58
C ASP A 116 -2.60 -8.04 -9.83
N GLY A 117 -2.27 -6.83 -10.32
CA GLY A 117 -1.32 -5.92 -9.70
C GLY A 117 -1.82 -5.30 -8.39
N LYS A 118 -3.07 -5.58 -8.00
CA LYS A 118 -3.68 -5.12 -6.75
C LYS A 118 -4.19 -6.30 -5.91
N PRO A 119 -3.80 -6.41 -4.63
CA PRO A 119 -4.29 -7.48 -3.76
C PRO A 119 -5.73 -7.23 -3.30
N LEU A 120 -6.40 -8.31 -2.90
CA LEU A 120 -7.60 -8.28 -2.08
C LEU A 120 -7.20 -8.17 -0.59
N LEU A 121 -7.64 -7.12 0.09
CA LEU A 121 -7.32 -6.91 1.51
C LEU A 121 -8.38 -7.58 2.41
N LEU A 122 -7.97 -8.43 3.35
CA LEU A 122 -8.84 -9.20 4.24
C LEU A 122 -9.10 -8.46 5.56
N THR A 123 -9.68 -7.27 5.49
CA THR A 123 -9.98 -6.45 6.69
C THR A 123 -11.47 -6.14 6.81
N VAL A 124 -11.86 -5.51 7.92
CA VAL A 124 -13.25 -5.11 8.26
C VAL A 124 -14.07 -4.49 7.13
N ASN A 125 -13.45 -3.86 6.13
CA ASN A 125 -14.17 -3.18 5.04
C ASN A 125 -14.44 -4.09 3.83
N TYR A 126 -13.81 -5.27 3.77
CA TYR A 126 -13.81 -6.16 2.61
C TYR A 126 -14.32 -7.56 2.95
N ILE A 127 -14.74 -7.75 4.21
CA ILE A 127 -15.31 -8.97 4.74
C ILE A 127 -16.70 -8.62 5.28
N ASN A 128 -17.74 -9.37 4.90
CA ASN A 128 -19.12 -9.11 5.32
C ASN A 128 -19.32 -9.25 6.83
N ASP A 129 -18.76 -10.33 7.37
CA ASP A 129 -18.82 -10.65 8.79
C ASP A 129 -17.41 -10.82 9.32
N TYR A 130 -16.82 -9.70 9.75
CA TYR A 130 -15.45 -9.68 10.24
C TYR A 130 -15.29 -10.45 11.57
N ASP A 131 -16.34 -10.52 12.38
CA ASP A 131 -16.31 -11.32 13.62
C ASP A 131 -16.28 -12.82 13.28
N ALA A 132 -17.06 -13.26 12.29
CA ALA A 132 -16.98 -14.62 11.76
C ALA A 132 -15.62 -14.94 11.13
N PHE A 133 -15.01 -13.97 10.44
CA PHE A 133 -13.63 -14.09 9.94
C PHE A 133 -12.64 -14.34 11.07
N LEU A 134 -12.61 -13.47 12.10
CA LEU A 134 -11.69 -13.61 13.22
C LEU A 134 -11.91 -14.94 13.96
N HIS A 135 -13.17 -15.31 14.19
CA HIS A 135 -13.50 -16.56 14.86
C HIS A 135 -13.02 -17.79 14.05
N ALA A 136 -13.15 -17.77 12.72
CA ALA A 136 -12.68 -18.88 11.88
C ALA A 136 -11.15 -18.94 11.79
N VAL A 137 -10.46 -17.81 11.75
CA VAL A 137 -8.99 -17.72 11.85
C VAL A 137 -8.52 -18.37 13.16
N GLU A 138 -9.06 -17.95 14.31
CA GLU A 138 -8.71 -18.52 15.62
C GLU A 138 -9.08 -20.00 15.76
N SER A 139 -10.19 -20.41 15.16
CA SER A 139 -10.58 -21.82 15.10
C SER A 139 -9.58 -22.65 14.29
N GLY A 140 -9.04 -22.10 13.21
CA GLY A 140 -7.99 -22.74 12.40
C GLY A 140 -6.74 -23.01 13.23
N PHE A 141 -6.25 -22.02 13.97
CA PHE A 141 -5.10 -22.18 14.88
C PHE A 141 -5.40 -23.18 16.00
N SER A 142 -6.59 -23.10 16.60
CA SER A 142 -7.02 -24.05 17.63
C SER A 142 -7.16 -25.49 17.11
N ALA A 143 -7.40 -25.67 15.81
CA ALA A 143 -7.49 -26.95 15.13
C ALA A 143 -6.13 -27.50 14.64
N GLY A 144 -5.03 -26.81 14.94
CA GLY A 144 -3.66 -27.29 14.69
C GLY A 144 -2.90 -26.58 13.59
N LEU A 145 -3.46 -25.52 12.97
CA LEU A 145 -2.64 -24.62 12.16
C LEU A 145 -1.62 -23.93 13.06
N ARG A 146 -0.38 -23.81 12.58
CA ARG A 146 0.66 -23.15 13.36
C ARG A 146 0.61 -21.65 13.09
N ARG A 147 0.36 -20.87 14.14
CA ARG A 147 0.36 -19.41 14.07
C ARG A 147 1.79 -18.90 13.86
N HIS A 148 2.00 -17.93 12.97
CA HIS A 148 3.32 -17.45 12.58
C HIS A 148 4.14 -18.42 11.73
N HIS A 149 3.43 -19.24 10.97
CA HIS A 149 3.98 -20.01 9.87
C HIS A 149 3.22 -19.60 8.60
N ALA A 150 3.91 -18.93 7.68
CA ALA A 150 3.30 -18.24 6.54
C ALA A 150 2.22 -19.06 5.79
N LEU A 151 2.45 -20.35 5.51
CA LEU A 151 1.41 -21.15 4.84
C LEU A 151 0.19 -21.44 5.71
N ASP A 152 0.39 -21.62 7.02
CA ASP A 152 -0.71 -21.93 7.93
C ASP A 152 -1.49 -20.67 8.28
N ASP A 153 -0.84 -19.51 8.35
CA ASP A 153 -1.49 -18.19 8.48
C ASP A 153 -2.29 -17.87 7.20
N ALA A 154 -1.75 -18.11 6.00
CA ALA A 154 -2.49 -18.00 4.75
C ALA A 154 -3.73 -18.92 4.70
N LYS A 155 -3.64 -20.17 5.21
CA LYS A 155 -4.79 -21.07 5.36
C LYS A 155 -5.82 -20.55 6.36
N ALA A 156 -5.37 -19.99 7.48
CA ALA A 156 -6.27 -19.40 8.47
C ALA A 156 -7.02 -18.21 7.87
N ASN A 157 -6.32 -17.32 7.15
CA ASN A 157 -6.90 -16.19 6.42
C ASN A 157 -7.93 -16.65 5.38
N ARG A 158 -7.65 -17.73 4.64
CA ARG A 158 -8.62 -18.36 3.73
C ARG A 158 -9.88 -18.84 4.45
N LEU A 159 -9.74 -19.54 5.57
CA LEU A 159 -10.89 -19.99 6.37
C LEU A 159 -11.71 -18.81 6.90
N GLY A 160 -11.01 -17.77 7.36
CA GLY A 160 -11.60 -16.49 7.75
C GLY A 160 -12.44 -15.89 6.62
N TRP A 161 -11.87 -15.76 5.43
CA TRP A 161 -12.55 -15.18 4.28
C TRP A 161 -13.82 -15.95 3.89
N ILE A 162 -13.77 -17.29 3.91
CA ILE A 162 -14.94 -18.14 3.65
C ILE A 162 -16.03 -17.89 4.70
N ALA A 163 -15.67 -17.88 5.98
CA ALA A 163 -16.61 -17.69 7.08
C ALA A 163 -17.21 -16.27 7.10
N GLY A 164 -16.39 -15.27 6.79
CA GLY A 164 -16.76 -13.87 6.73
C GLY A 164 -17.53 -13.48 5.47
N GLY A 165 -17.93 -14.44 4.63
CA GLY A 165 -18.86 -14.24 3.53
C GLY A 165 -18.26 -13.83 2.19
N GLY A 166 -16.95 -13.94 2.00
CA GLY A 166 -16.25 -13.71 0.73
C GLY A 166 -16.48 -12.35 0.05
N ASP A 167 -16.03 -12.21 -1.21
CA ASP A 167 -16.24 -11.00 -2.01
C ASP A 167 -17.74 -10.70 -2.16
N VAL A 168 -18.21 -9.62 -1.52
CA VAL A 168 -19.41 -8.93 -1.99
C VAL A 168 -19.11 -8.50 -3.41
N ALA A 169 -19.97 -8.85 -4.36
CA ALA A 169 -20.03 -8.11 -5.61
C ALA A 169 -20.13 -6.64 -5.23
N THR A 170 -19.10 -5.85 -5.51
CA THR A 170 -19.08 -4.42 -5.24
C THR A 170 -20.17 -3.75 -6.08
N ASN A 171 -21.42 -3.82 -5.61
CA ASN A 171 -22.39 -2.76 -5.76
C ASN A 171 -22.04 -1.75 -4.65
N LEU A 172 -20.88 -1.11 -4.78
CA LEU A 172 -20.66 0.17 -4.16
C LEU A 172 -21.28 1.21 -5.10
N GLU A 173 -22.61 1.17 -5.23
CA GLU A 173 -23.32 2.44 -5.28
C GLU A 173 -23.15 3.00 -3.87
N GLU A 174 -22.24 3.97 -3.72
CA GLU A 174 -22.18 4.80 -2.54
C GLU A 174 -23.55 5.48 -2.37
N THR A 175 -24.44 4.85 -1.60
CA THR A 175 -25.59 5.58 -1.07
C THR A 175 -25.05 6.52 -0.01
N GLU A 176 -24.77 7.76 -0.42
CA GLU A 176 -24.65 8.93 0.44
C GLU A 176 -25.94 9.12 1.24
N GLN A 177 -26.13 8.31 2.28
CA GLN A 177 -27.22 8.52 3.22
C GLN A 177 -26.94 7.84 4.54
N GLU A 178 -26.01 8.41 5.30
CA GLU A 178 -26.14 8.49 6.75
C GLU A 178 -25.20 9.55 7.35
N ARG A 179 -25.74 10.75 7.56
CA ARG A 179 -25.82 11.46 8.87
C ARG A 179 -25.92 12.97 8.66
N SER A 180 -27.15 13.39 8.37
CA SER A 180 -27.70 14.56 9.05
C SER A 180 -27.77 14.25 10.55
N ASP A 181 -26.82 14.80 11.33
CA ASP A 181 -26.98 15.28 12.71
C ASP A 181 -25.67 15.22 13.48
N SER A 182 -24.76 16.15 13.16
CA SER A 182 -23.74 16.66 14.10
C SER A 182 -23.09 17.94 13.54
N GLY A 183 -23.85 19.03 13.41
CA GLY A 183 -23.29 20.38 13.18
C GLY A 183 -22.15 20.45 12.14
N GLY A 184 -22.38 19.81 10.99
CA GLY A 184 -21.35 19.16 10.16
C GLY A 184 -20.28 20.09 9.61
N LEU A 185 -19.04 19.86 10.04
CA LEU A 185 -17.86 20.34 9.33
C LEU A 185 -17.67 19.49 8.08
N THR A 186 -17.58 20.13 6.92
CA THR A 186 -17.26 19.49 5.64
C THR A 186 -15.88 18.83 5.71
N VAL A 187 -15.80 17.53 5.44
CA VAL A 187 -14.52 16.79 5.33
C VAL A 187 -13.68 17.44 4.24
N GLN A 188 -12.45 17.79 4.56
CA GLN A 188 -11.50 18.38 3.62
C GLN A 188 -10.72 17.28 2.93
N ARG A 189 -10.88 17.14 1.61
CA ARG A 189 -10.03 16.22 0.83
C ARG A 189 -8.73 16.93 0.47
N VAL A 190 -7.62 16.22 0.59
CA VAL A 190 -6.30 16.71 0.22
C VAL A 190 -5.59 15.63 -0.59
N PHE A 191 -5.28 15.95 -1.83
CA PHE A 191 -4.60 15.05 -2.76
C PHE A 191 -3.12 15.05 -2.42
N PHE A 192 -2.49 13.88 -2.40
CA PHE A 192 -1.06 13.79 -2.18
C PHE A 192 -0.41 12.75 -3.09
N ASP A 193 0.88 12.92 -3.26
CA ASP A 193 1.76 12.02 -3.98
C ASP A 193 3.15 12.07 -3.34
N THR A 194 3.95 11.01 -3.53
CA THR A 194 5.31 10.91 -3.02
C THR A 194 6.28 10.39 -4.06
N GLU A 195 7.51 10.90 -4.00
CA GLU A 195 8.62 10.39 -4.79
C GLU A 195 9.63 9.70 -3.87
N PHE A 196 10.25 8.63 -4.33
CA PHE A 196 11.14 7.80 -3.52
C PHE A 196 12.18 7.06 -4.35
N THR A 197 13.25 6.56 -3.72
CA THR A 197 14.49 6.15 -4.41
C THR A 197 14.35 5.01 -5.42
N ASN A 198 13.39 4.11 -5.24
CA ASN A 198 13.16 2.93 -6.08
C ASN A 198 11.80 2.30 -5.73
N LEU A 199 11.37 1.26 -6.46
CA LEU A 199 10.10 0.57 -6.19
C LEU A 199 10.26 -0.67 -5.28
N TYR A 200 11.22 -0.72 -4.34
CA TYR A 200 11.43 -1.87 -3.42
C TYR A 200 11.19 -1.49 -1.95
N PHE A 201 11.17 -2.49 -1.08
CA PHE A 201 10.87 -2.33 0.34
C PHE A 201 11.79 -1.32 1.06
N ASN A 202 13.08 -1.33 0.71
CA ASN A 202 14.10 -0.46 1.29
C ASN A 202 14.15 0.95 0.68
N ALA A 203 13.19 1.30 -0.19
CA ALA A 203 13.05 2.62 -0.74
C ALA A 203 13.09 3.68 0.36
N ARG A 204 13.58 4.86 0.00
CA ARG A 204 13.66 6.02 0.87
C ARG A 204 12.86 7.18 0.27
N LEU A 205 12.04 7.84 1.09
CA LEU A 205 11.24 8.99 0.68
C LEU A 205 12.16 10.11 0.21
N ILE A 206 11.89 10.66 -0.97
CA ILE A 206 12.61 11.79 -1.56
C ILE A 206 11.80 13.06 -1.36
N SER A 207 10.52 13.07 -1.72
CA SER A 207 9.64 14.24 -1.57
C SER A 207 8.20 13.85 -1.37
N ILE A 208 7.41 14.77 -0.82
CA ILE A 208 5.97 14.67 -0.69
C ILE A 208 5.31 15.98 -1.11
N GLY A 209 4.22 15.88 -1.87
CA GLY A 209 3.42 17.01 -2.31
C GLY A 209 1.96 16.83 -1.95
N LEU A 210 1.29 17.90 -1.54
CA LEU A 210 -0.13 17.90 -1.20
C LEU A 210 -0.85 19.13 -1.77
N ALA A 211 -2.05 18.92 -2.29
CA ALA A 211 -2.94 19.97 -2.78
C ALA A 211 -4.35 19.81 -2.20
N SER A 212 -4.92 20.88 -1.65
CA SER A 212 -6.31 20.85 -1.16
C SER A 212 -7.31 20.69 -2.30
N GLU A 213 -8.48 20.13 -1.99
CA GLU A 213 -9.56 19.94 -2.96
C GLU A 213 -9.96 21.22 -3.69
N ASP A 214 -10.00 22.36 -3.00
CA ASP A 214 -10.31 23.66 -3.60
C ASP A 214 -9.13 24.31 -4.35
N GLY A 215 -7.96 23.65 -4.34
CA GLY A 215 -6.71 24.13 -4.95
C GLY A 215 -6.12 25.38 -4.29
N SER A 216 -6.63 25.83 -3.15
CA SER A 216 -6.18 27.08 -2.50
C SER A 216 -4.96 26.90 -1.60
N ARG A 217 -4.65 25.66 -1.21
CA ARG A 217 -3.59 25.34 -0.28
C ARG A 217 -2.72 24.22 -0.81
N GLU A 218 -1.42 24.43 -0.71
CA GLU A 218 -0.40 23.50 -1.16
C GLU A 218 0.62 23.28 -0.05
N PHE A 219 1.23 22.09 -0.05
CA PHE A 219 2.37 21.76 0.79
C PHE A 219 3.35 20.95 -0.06
N TYR A 220 4.63 21.26 0.05
CA TYR A 220 5.68 20.51 -0.64
C TYR A 220 6.94 20.48 0.21
N ALA A 221 7.58 19.33 0.25
CA ALA A 221 8.80 19.11 1.01
C ALA A 221 9.69 18.05 0.36
N GLU A 222 10.99 18.25 0.49
CA GLU A 222 12.06 17.40 -0.03
C GLU A 222 12.94 16.96 1.13
N LEU A 223 13.10 15.65 1.31
CA LEU A 223 13.85 15.11 2.42
C LEU A 223 15.35 15.23 2.17
N SER A 224 16.10 15.57 3.22
CA SER A 224 17.55 15.75 3.15
C SER A 224 18.35 14.66 3.87
N ASP A 225 17.69 13.86 4.71
CA ASP A 225 18.31 12.93 5.65
C ASP A 225 17.78 11.48 5.53
N THR A 226 16.85 11.22 4.62
CA THR A 226 16.23 9.89 4.42
C THR A 226 16.89 9.08 3.31
N TYR A 227 17.50 9.73 2.30
CA TYR A 227 18.02 9.07 1.11
C TYR A 227 19.41 9.57 0.70
N GLN A 228 20.08 8.77 -0.13
CA GLN A 228 21.31 9.15 -0.81
C GLN A 228 21.12 8.98 -2.32
N VAL A 229 21.67 9.89 -3.12
CA VAL A 229 21.58 9.84 -4.59
C VAL A 229 22.10 8.51 -5.16
N ALA A 230 23.10 7.91 -4.51
CA ALA A 230 23.65 6.61 -4.90
C ALA A 230 22.64 5.45 -4.78
N ALA A 231 21.62 5.57 -3.92
CA ALA A 231 20.57 4.58 -3.73
C ALA A 231 19.38 4.78 -4.68
N CYS A 232 19.36 5.85 -5.46
CA CYS A 232 18.31 6.11 -6.46
C CYS A 232 18.47 5.18 -7.67
N SER A 233 17.35 4.69 -8.19
CA SER A 233 17.31 4.03 -9.50
C SER A 233 17.71 5.00 -10.62
N ASP A 234 18.06 4.47 -11.78
CA ASP A 234 18.42 5.32 -12.93
C ASP A 234 17.24 6.16 -13.39
N PHE A 235 16.02 5.59 -13.36
CA PHE A 235 14.78 6.35 -13.58
C PHE A 235 14.65 7.54 -12.63
N VAL A 236 14.87 7.34 -11.32
CA VAL A 236 14.75 8.43 -10.33
C VAL A 236 15.82 9.50 -10.58
N LYS A 237 17.04 9.11 -10.93
CA LYS A 237 18.11 10.07 -11.25
C LYS A 237 17.81 10.92 -12.48
N GLU A 238 17.12 10.35 -13.46
CA GLU A 238 16.82 11.00 -14.73
C GLU A 238 15.51 11.81 -14.70
N SER A 239 14.49 11.32 -14.00
CA SER A 239 13.12 11.86 -14.07
C SER A 239 12.69 12.60 -12.81
N VAL A 240 13.18 12.22 -11.62
CA VAL A 240 12.71 12.76 -10.33
C VAL A 240 13.68 13.79 -9.78
N LEU A 241 14.95 13.40 -9.57
CA LEU A 241 15.96 14.27 -8.95
C LEU A 241 16.13 15.63 -9.65
N PRO A 242 16.06 15.73 -11.00
CA PRO A 242 16.18 17.02 -11.68
C PRO A 242 15.00 17.97 -11.43
N LEU A 243 13.86 17.47 -10.93
CA LEU A 243 12.66 18.26 -10.69
C LEU A 243 12.61 18.86 -9.28
N LEU A 244 13.53 18.44 -8.39
CA LEU A 244 13.64 18.97 -7.04
C LEU A 244 14.01 20.47 -7.07
N GLN A 245 13.30 21.23 -6.25
CA GLN A 245 13.39 22.68 -6.10
C GLN A 245 14.55 23.11 -5.19
N GLY A 246 14.90 22.28 -4.20
CA GLY A 246 15.89 22.65 -3.21
C GLY A 246 15.43 23.79 -2.30
N GLY A 247 16.40 24.53 -1.72
CA GLY A 247 16.12 25.71 -0.90
C GLY A 247 15.21 25.43 0.30
N GLU A 248 14.15 26.23 0.46
CA GLU A 248 13.17 26.13 1.56
C GLU A 248 12.35 24.85 1.54
N ALA A 249 12.28 24.15 0.40
CA ALA A 249 11.61 22.85 0.32
C ALA A 249 12.40 21.74 1.05
N ARG A 250 13.72 21.92 1.23
CA ARG A 250 14.58 20.90 1.85
C ARG A 250 14.40 20.89 3.36
N VAL A 251 13.99 19.73 3.88
CA VAL A 251 13.75 19.51 5.30
C VAL A 251 14.30 18.16 5.74
N THR A 252 14.51 17.99 7.03
CA THR A 252 14.71 16.67 7.65
C THR A 252 13.37 15.94 7.81
N LEU A 253 13.37 14.61 7.97
CA LEU A 253 12.15 13.86 8.27
C LEU A 253 11.43 14.40 9.51
N ARG A 254 12.20 14.79 10.54
CA ARG A 254 11.66 15.38 11.77
C ARG A 254 10.94 16.70 11.50
N GLU A 255 11.52 17.56 10.67
CA GLU A 255 10.89 18.83 10.27
C GLU A 255 9.66 18.59 9.41
N LEU A 256 9.72 17.64 8.47
CA LEU A 256 8.56 17.21 7.69
C LEU A 256 7.40 16.78 8.58
N THR A 257 7.62 15.84 9.51
CA THR A 257 6.59 15.37 10.46
C THR A 257 5.91 16.54 11.16
N ARG A 258 6.71 17.50 11.66
CA ARG A 258 6.18 18.67 12.36
C ARG A 258 5.43 19.62 11.43
N HIS A 259 6.01 19.96 10.27
CA HIS A 259 5.46 20.95 9.35
C HIS A 259 4.17 20.45 8.70
N LEU A 260 4.19 19.21 8.21
CA LEU A 260 3.03 18.58 7.59
C LEU A 260 1.90 18.40 8.60
N GLY A 261 2.21 17.90 9.81
CA GLY A 261 1.20 17.72 10.84
C GLY A 261 0.52 19.04 11.23
N LEU A 262 1.29 20.11 11.46
CA LEU A 262 0.73 21.44 11.73
C LEU A 262 -0.09 21.96 10.55
N TRP A 263 0.40 21.79 9.32
CA TRP A 263 -0.32 22.22 8.12
C TRP A 263 -1.67 21.50 7.97
N LEU A 264 -1.71 20.19 8.21
CA LEU A 264 -2.96 19.40 8.21
C LEU A 264 -3.92 19.85 9.32
N GLU A 265 -3.42 20.12 10.52
CA GLU A 265 -4.27 20.59 11.64
C GLU A 265 -4.86 22.00 11.44
N THR A 266 -4.34 22.79 10.49
CA THR A 266 -4.94 24.09 10.16
C THR A 266 -6.23 24.00 9.34
N PHE A 267 -6.54 22.84 8.76
CA PHE A 267 -7.86 22.61 8.18
C PHE A 267 -8.86 22.50 9.34
N GLY A 268 -9.81 23.44 9.44
CA GLY A 268 -10.73 23.59 10.58
C GLY A 268 -11.76 22.46 10.76
N GLY A 269 -11.57 21.32 10.09
CA GLY A 269 -12.42 20.13 10.16
C GLY A 269 -11.63 18.85 9.83
N PRO A 270 -12.30 17.70 9.76
CA PRO A 270 -11.67 16.43 9.39
C PRO A 270 -10.98 16.51 8.02
N VAL A 271 -9.82 15.88 7.89
CA VAL A 271 -9.03 15.81 6.66
C VAL A 271 -8.96 14.36 6.19
N LYS A 272 -9.22 14.14 4.90
CA LYS A 272 -9.05 12.87 4.21
C LYS A 272 -7.98 13.03 3.13
N LEU A 273 -6.86 12.34 3.27
CA LEU A 273 -5.85 12.31 2.22
C LEU A 273 -6.31 11.42 1.07
N ALA A 274 -6.08 11.83 -0.17
CA ALA A 274 -6.45 11.09 -1.37
C ALA A 274 -5.22 10.80 -2.23
N THR A 275 -5.10 9.56 -2.71
CA THR A 275 -3.99 9.09 -3.55
C THR A 275 -4.48 8.07 -4.57
N ASP A 276 -3.83 8.00 -5.71
CA ASP A 276 -4.01 6.96 -6.71
C ASP A 276 -3.21 5.67 -6.39
N SER A 277 -2.37 5.68 -5.35
CA SER A 277 -1.63 4.50 -4.90
C SER A 277 -1.56 4.28 -3.39
N ASP A 278 -2.32 3.29 -2.91
CA ASP A 278 -2.22 2.82 -1.52
C ASP A 278 -0.84 2.15 -1.24
N GLY A 279 -0.41 1.27 -2.15
CA GLY A 279 0.77 0.42 -1.93
C GLY A 279 2.11 1.18 -1.94
N TRP A 280 2.15 2.35 -2.60
CA TRP A 280 3.39 3.10 -2.79
C TRP A 280 3.44 4.36 -1.92
N ASP A 281 2.39 5.18 -1.94
CA ASP A 281 2.39 6.49 -1.30
C ASP A 281 1.94 6.44 0.15
N TRP A 282 0.86 5.70 0.43
CA TRP A 282 0.24 5.70 1.76
C TRP A 282 1.18 5.18 2.87
N ARG A 283 2.02 4.19 2.57
CA ARG A 283 2.99 3.63 3.53
C ARG A 283 3.93 4.69 4.14
N TRP A 284 4.16 5.80 3.44
CA TRP A 284 5.02 6.87 3.93
C TRP A 284 4.38 7.67 5.06
N LEU A 285 3.04 7.73 5.15
CA LEU A 285 2.35 8.42 6.24
C LEU A 285 2.64 7.73 7.57
N SER A 286 2.71 6.40 7.59
CA SER A 286 3.14 5.62 8.76
C SER A 286 4.59 5.89 9.15
N ARG A 287 5.48 6.22 8.20
CA ARG A 287 6.87 6.60 8.49
C ARG A 287 6.99 8.06 8.94
N ILE A 288 6.22 8.97 8.36
CA ILE A 288 6.19 10.39 8.72
C ILE A 288 5.57 10.58 10.11
N PHE A 289 4.47 9.91 10.39
CA PHE A 289 3.73 9.97 11.66
C PHE A 289 3.88 8.67 12.47
N ALA A 290 5.13 8.26 12.69
CA ALA A 290 5.48 6.96 13.27
C ALA A 290 4.98 6.71 14.69
N THR A 291 4.64 7.76 15.44
CA THR A 291 4.05 7.61 16.79
C THR A 291 2.62 8.14 16.82
N PRO A 292 1.72 7.57 17.64
CA PRO A 292 0.35 8.08 17.78
C PRO A 292 0.28 9.56 18.16
N SER A 293 1.27 10.06 18.92
CA SER A 293 1.39 11.47 19.30
C SER A 293 1.77 12.43 18.15
N THR A 294 2.26 11.90 17.03
CA THR A 294 2.62 12.68 15.84
C THR A 294 1.50 12.68 14.80
N TRP A 295 0.52 11.78 14.92
CA TRP A 295 -0.61 11.73 14.00
C TRP A 295 -1.48 12.98 14.16
N PRO A 296 -1.78 13.72 13.07
CA PRO A 296 -2.60 14.93 13.15
C PRO A 296 -4.00 14.61 13.66
N ARG A 297 -4.52 15.40 14.60
CA ARG A 297 -5.78 15.08 15.31
C ARG A 297 -7.00 15.04 14.40
N ASN A 298 -6.96 15.75 13.29
CA ASN A 298 -8.04 15.82 12.32
C ASN A 298 -7.81 14.94 11.08
N LEU A 299 -6.69 14.20 11.00
CA LEU A 299 -6.39 13.34 9.86
C LEU A 299 -7.02 11.95 10.03
N ASP A 300 -7.81 11.55 9.05
CA ASP A 300 -8.35 10.18 8.94
C ASP A 300 -7.22 9.16 8.79
N SER A 301 -7.33 8.01 9.48
CA SER A 301 -6.33 6.93 9.48
C SER A 301 -6.31 6.08 8.22
N ARG A 302 -7.11 6.41 7.21
CA ARG A 302 -7.18 5.73 5.91
C ARG A 302 -7.22 6.73 4.76
N PRO A 303 -6.56 6.44 3.63
CA PRO A 303 -6.67 7.27 2.45
C PRO A 303 -8.04 7.10 1.79
N LEU A 304 -8.42 8.09 0.99
CA LEU A 304 -9.36 7.92 -0.12
C LEU A 304 -8.56 7.42 -1.32
N LEU A 305 -8.90 6.24 -1.84
CA LEU A 305 -8.27 5.73 -3.06
C LEU A 305 -8.99 6.28 -4.28
N LEU A 306 -8.23 6.89 -5.19
CA LEU A 306 -8.78 7.49 -6.40
C LEU A 306 -9.13 6.41 -7.43
N ASP A 307 -10.30 6.55 -8.04
CA ASP A 307 -10.67 5.73 -9.21
C ASP A 307 -10.02 6.31 -10.47
N THR A 308 -9.03 5.59 -10.99
CA THR A 308 -8.17 6.02 -12.10
C THR A 308 -8.77 5.69 -13.46
N THR A 309 -10.03 6.05 -13.66
CA THR A 309 -10.78 5.82 -14.90
C THR A 309 -10.13 6.46 -16.13
N VAL A 310 -10.66 6.18 -17.33
CA VAL A 310 -10.22 6.83 -18.57
C VAL A 310 -10.35 8.35 -18.49
N ALA A 311 -11.40 8.88 -17.85
CA ALA A 311 -11.59 10.32 -17.68
C ALA A 311 -10.55 10.92 -16.73
N PHE A 312 -10.25 10.21 -15.63
CA PHE A 312 -9.18 10.58 -14.69
C PHE A 312 -7.84 10.70 -15.43
N GLN A 313 -7.44 9.64 -16.13
CA GLN A 313 -6.16 9.55 -16.84
C GLN A 313 -6.04 10.61 -17.93
N ALA A 314 -7.12 10.89 -18.66
CA ALA A 314 -7.14 11.94 -19.66
C ALA A 314 -6.91 13.34 -19.05
N ALA A 315 -7.49 13.62 -17.89
CA ALA A 315 -7.31 14.89 -17.21
C ALA A 315 -5.90 15.04 -16.62
N VAL A 316 -5.34 13.96 -16.04
CA VAL A 316 -3.96 13.91 -15.56
C VAL A 316 -2.97 14.16 -16.70
N GLN A 317 -3.11 13.45 -17.82
CA GLN A 317 -2.26 13.65 -19.01
C GLN A 317 -2.37 15.07 -19.56
N LYS A 318 -3.58 15.63 -19.59
CA LYS A 318 -3.78 17.02 -19.99
C LYS A 318 -3.07 17.98 -19.03
N ALA A 319 -3.16 17.76 -17.72
CA ALA A 319 -2.52 18.62 -16.73
C ALA A 319 -1.00 18.67 -16.91
N PHE A 320 -0.37 17.53 -17.22
CA PHE A 320 1.06 17.49 -17.57
C PHE A 320 1.37 18.19 -18.88
N ALA A 321 0.53 17.99 -19.91
CA ALA A 321 0.68 18.70 -21.19
C ALA A 321 0.53 20.23 -21.05
N ASP A 322 -0.28 20.67 -20.08
CA ASP A 322 -0.56 22.08 -19.77
C ASP A 322 0.48 22.67 -18.77
N GLY A 323 1.55 21.94 -18.46
CA GLY A 323 2.74 22.48 -17.80
C GLY A 323 3.03 21.98 -16.38
N LEU A 324 2.19 21.09 -15.82
CA LEU A 324 2.58 20.36 -14.61
C LEU A 324 3.72 19.38 -14.93
N ARG A 325 4.67 19.25 -14.01
CA ARG A 325 5.80 18.32 -14.18
C ARG A 325 5.38 16.95 -13.64
N SER A 326 5.37 15.95 -14.51
CA SER A 326 5.25 14.56 -14.08
C SER A 326 6.50 14.15 -13.30
N HIS A 327 6.32 13.36 -12.24
CA HIS A 327 7.36 12.91 -11.29
C HIS A 327 7.88 14.00 -10.35
N HIS A 328 7.04 15.02 -10.12
CA HIS A 328 7.23 16.02 -9.09
C HIS A 328 6.03 15.95 -8.16
N ALA A 329 6.24 15.45 -6.94
CA ALA A 329 5.16 15.06 -6.02
C ALA A 329 4.01 16.08 -5.85
N LEU A 330 4.29 17.40 -5.81
CA LEU A 330 3.20 18.39 -5.71
C LEU A 330 2.43 18.56 -7.04
N ASP A 331 3.11 18.44 -8.16
CA ASP A 331 2.51 18.58 -9.49
C ASP A 331 1.69 17.31 -9.82
N ASP A 332 2.16 16.13 -9.42
CA ASP A 332 1.39 14.88 -9.49
C ASP A 332 0.16 14.91 -8.57
N ALA A 333 0.29 15.38 -7.33
CA ALA A 333 -0.86 15.60 -6.44
C ALA A 333 -1.92 16.55 -7.04
N LYS A 334 -1.49 17.62 -7.73
CA LYS A 334 -2.38 18.53 -8.47
C LYS A 334 -3.03 17.86 -9.68
N ALA A 335 -2.29 17.03 -10.41
CA ALA A 335 -2.83 16.27 -11.53
C ALA A 335 -3.89 15.27 -11.04
N ASN A 336 -3.62 14.57 -9.94
CA ASN A 336 -4.56 13.66 -9.27
C ASN A 336 -5.86 14.37 -8.83
N ARG A 337 -5.74 15.59 -8.28
CA ARG A 337 -6.89 16.45 -8.00
C ARG A 337 -7.73 16.72 -9.26
N LEU A 338 -7.10 17.10 -10.36
CA LEU A 338 -7.79 17.38 -11.63
C LEU A 338 -8.44 16.13 -12.22
N GLY A 339 -7.76 14.98 -12.12
CA GLY A 339 -8.32 13.66 -12.46
C GLY A 339 -9.59 13.36 -11.70
N TRP A 340 -9.58 13.56 -10.38
CA TRP A 340 -10.74 13.32 -9.54
C TRP A 340 -11.91 14.26 -9.86
N ILE A 341 -11.64 15.54 -10.13
CA ILE A 341 -12.66 16.50 -10.58
C ILE A 341 -13.30 16.05 -11.90
N ALA A 342 -12.49 15.55 -12.85
CA ALA A 342 -12.99 15.06 -14.13
C ALA A 342 -13.91 13.83 -13.99
N CYS A 343 -13.77 13.06 -12.90
CA CYS A 343 -14.63 11.92 -12.58
C CYS A 343 -15.92 12.29 -11.84
N GLY A 344 -16.22 13.58 -11.66
CA GLY A 344 -17.47 14.04 -11.03
C GLY A 344 -17.29 14.76 -9.71
N GLY A 345 -16.08 14.71 -9.12
CA GLY A 345 -15.65 15.50 -7.95
C GLY A 345 -16.71 15.73 -6.87
N ASP A 346 -16.60 16.85 -6.15
CA ASP A 346 -17.70 17.42 -5.38
C ASP A 346 -18.31 18.57 -6.18
N VAL A 347 -19.63 18.71 -6.18
CA VAL A 347 -20.36 19.68 -7.00
C VAL A 347 -19.90 21.12 -6.71
N ALA A 348 -19.55 21.40 -5.44
CA ALA A 348 -19.04 22.70 -5.01
C ALA A 348 -17.65 23.04 -5.59
N THR A 349 -16.83 22.04 -5.86
CA THR A 349 -15.46 22.18 -6.40
C THR A 349 -15.52 22.43 -7.92
N ILE A 350 -16.38 21.70 -8.64
CA ILE A 350 -16.59 21.84 -10.08
C ILE A 350 -17.06 23.26 -10.45
N LEU A 351 -17.99 23.83 -9.69
CA LEU A 351 -18.56 25.16 -9.96
C LEU A 351 -17.55 26.31 -9.79
N ARG A 352 -16.47 26.12 -9.01
CA ARG A 352 -15.42 27.15 -8.81
C ARG A 352 -14.38 27.14 -9.93
N ASP A 353 -14.01 25.95 -10.41
CA ASP A 353 -13.02 25.80 -11.48
C ASP A 353 -13.60 26.18 -12.85
N ALA A 354 -14.92 26.04 -13.06
CA ALA A 354 -15.60 26.53 -14.26
C ALA A 354 -15.73 28.06 -14.36
N GLY A 355 -15.36 28.80 -13.30
CA GLY A 355 -15.49 30.27 -13.21
C GLY A 355 -14.18 31.05 -13.39
N LYS A 356 -13.06 30.38 -13.69
CA LYS A 356 -11.76 30.97 -14.02
C LYS A 356 -11.42 30.65 -15.46
#